data_AF-A0AAJ7BTR8-F1
#
_entry.id   AF-A0AAJ7BTR8-F1
#
_cell.length_a   1.000
_cell.length_b   1.000
_cell.length_c   1.000
_cell.angle_alpha   90.00
_cell.angle_beta   90.00
_cell.angle_gamma   90.00
#
_symmetry.space_group_name_H-M   'P 1'
#
loop_
_entity.id
_entity.type
_entity.pdbx_description
1 polymer ?
#
loop_
_entity_poly.entity_id
_entity_poly.type
_entity_poly.pdbx_seq_one_letter_code
_entity_poly.pdbx_strand_id
1 'polypeptide(L)'
;MENTDTRVRFSGRFTTRKKLKKQTDFIASMRETKKRKTEEKCSQSSDLNPCEGRRIVDIQELGKNLVCTSCTECLSLQNVKSEKRLGLNSIFLVKCHRCSVLSDVATGKMHAGGRKRKVSDVNTKTVLGFVHAGVGSTALNKILACLNIPEMTSNMFKRYE
;
A
#
# COMPACT_ATOMS: atom_id res chain seq x y z
N MET A 1 -1.94 55.24 -5.94
CA MET A 1 -1.06 54.04 -5.89
C MET A 1 -1.76 53.00 -5.04
N GLU A 2 -2.41 52.03 -5.68
CA GLU A 2 -3.18 50.98 -5.00
C GLU A 2 -2.26 49.99 -4.28
N ASN A 3 -2.52 49.72 -3.01
CA ASN A 3 -1.88 48.61 -2.30
C ASN A 3 -2.91 47.94 -1.37
N THR A 4 -3.78 47.12 -1.96
CA THR A 4 -4.73 46.29 -1.21
C THR A 4 -4.11 44.92 -0.94
N ASP A 5 -3.58 44.74 0.28
CA ASP A 5 -3.21 43.41 0.80
C ASP A 5 -4.49 42.58 1.01
N THR A 6 -5.00 42.02 -0.08
CA THR A 6 -6.24 41.23 -0.11
C THR A 6 -5.97 39.86 0.53
N ARG A 7 -6.23 39.80 1.84
CA ARG A 7 -6.24 38.56 2.62
C ARG A 7 -7.41 37.69 2.16
N VAL A 8 -7.13 36.42 1.84
CA VAL A 8 -8.10 35.41 1.41
C VAL A 8 -8.25 34.35 2.50
N ARG A 9 -9.45 33.79 2.68
CA ARG A 9 -9.67 32.66 3.60
C ARG A 9 -9.27 31.35 2.93
N PHE A 10 -8.41 30.58 3.58
CA PHE A 10 -8.06 29.23 3.18
C PHE A 10 -8.04 28.32 4.41
N SER A 11 -8.80 27.21 4.38
CA SER A 11 -8.96 26.28 5.52
C SER A 11 -9.39 26.97 6.83
N GLY A 12 -10.31 27.94 6.75
CA GLY A 12 -10.81 28.68 7.91
C GLY A 12 -9.87 29.77 8.46
N ARG A 13 -8.68 29.95 7.90
CA ARG A 13 -7.71 31.00 8.31
C ARG A 13 -7.51 32.05 7.22
N PHE A 14 -7.33 33.31 7.62
CA PHE A 14 -6.95 34.37 6.68
C PHE A 14 -5.47 34.24 6.30
N THR A 15 -5.19 34.24 5.01
CA THR A 15 -3.86 34.08 4.42
C THR A 15 -3.70 35.06 3.26
N THR A 16 -2.50 35.57 3.00
CA THR A 16 -2.25 36.44 1.86
C THR A 16 -2.28 35.63 0.56
N ARG A 17 -2.79 36.22 -0.54
CA ARG A 17 -2.81 35.56 -1.87
C ARG A 17 -1.43 35.03 -2.28
N LYS A 18 -0.37 35.79 -1.98
CA LYS A 18 1.03 35.40 -2.25
C LYS A 18 1.43 34.09 -1.54
N LYS A 19 1.04 33.92 -0.27
CA LYS A 19 1.36 32.72 0.51
C LYS A 19 0.56 31.50 0.04
N LEU A 20 -0.71 31.69 -0.32
CA LEU A 20 -1.55 30.62 -0.85
C LEU A 20 -1.01 30.08 -2.18
N LYS A 21 -0.64 30.98 -3.11
CA LYS A 21 -0.08 30.61 -4.42
C LYS A 21 1.21 29.77 -4.28
N LYS A 22 2.14 30.19 -3.41
CA LYS A 22 3.35 29.40 -3.12
C LYS A 22 3.03 27.99 -2.61
N GLN A 23 2.02 27.86 -1.77
CA GLN A 23 1.63 26.56 -1.21
C GLN A 23 0.97 25.65 -2.27
N THR A 24 0.13 26.20 -3.14
CA THR A 24 -0.50 25.44 -4.24
C THR A 24 0.53 24.98 -5.27
N ASP A 25 1.48 25.86 -5.63
CA ASP A 25 2.52 25.57 -6.61
C ASP A 25 3.46 24.46 -6.09
N PHE A 26 3.80 24.48 -4.80
CA PHE A 26 4.57 23.42 -4.16
C PHE A 26 3.84 22.08 -4.13
N ILE A 27 2.53 22.07 -3.88
CA ILE A 27 1.73 20.83 -3.91
C ILE A 27 1.63 20.28 -5.34
N ALA A 28 1.48 21.14 -6.34
CA ALA A 28 1.43 20.75 -7.75
C ALA A 28 2.76 20.12 -8.20
N SER A 29 3.90 20.74 -7.90
CA SER A 29 5.22 20.21 -8.27
C SER A 29 5.52 18.86 -7.60
N MET A 30 5.10 18.67 -6.33
CA MET A 30 5.20 17.39 -5.63
C MET A 30 4.34 16.29 -6.27
N ARG A 31 3.14 16.64 -6.77
CA ARG A 31 2.26 15.70 -7.48
C ARG A 31 2.85 15.30 -8.83
N GLU A 32 3.39 16.24 -9.59
CA GLU A 32 4.04 15.98 -10.87
C GLU A 32 5.28 15.09 -10.72
N THR A 33 6.12 15.37 -9.72
CA THR A 33 7.30 14.54 -9.42
C THR A 33 6.90 13.11 -9.07
N LYS A 34 5.81 12.93 -8.31
CA LYS A 34 5.27 11.60 -7.98
C LYS A 34 4.71 10.89 -9.22
N LYS A 35 4.04 11.62 -10.12
CA LYS A 35 3.52 11.09 -11.39
C LYS A 35 4.67 10.61 -12.28
N ARG A 36 5.72 11.42 -12.46
CA ARG A 36 6.94 11.03 -13.20
C ARG A 36 7.63 9.79 -12.62
N LYS A 37 7.82 9.72 -11.29
CA LYS A 37 8.35 8.52 -10.63
C LYS A 37 7.47 7.28 -10.77
N THR A 38 6.17 7.45 -10.99
CA THR A 38 5.22 6.36 -11.23
C THR A 38 5.27 5.91 -12.69
N GLU A 39 5.42 6.85 -13.62
CA GLU A 39 5.54 6.61 -15.05
C GLU A 39 6.89 5.98 -15.42
N GLU A 40 8.00 6.45 -14.83
CA GLU A 40 9.34 5.87 -14.99
C GLU A 40 9.44 4.44 -14.45
N LYS A 41 8.65 4.09 -13.44
CA LYS A 41 8.54 2.71 -12.95
C LYS A 41 7.77 1.79 -13.91
N CYS A 42 6.96 2.35 -14.81
CA CYS A 42 6.11 1.58 -15.72
C CYS A 42 6.82 1.24 -17.03
N SER A 43 7.85 2.00 -17.42
CA SER A 43 8.59 1.84 -18.67
C SER A 43 9.80 0.90 -18.60
N GLN A 44 10.10 0.32 -17.44
CA GLN A 44 11.16 -0.67 -17.24
C GLN A 44 10.60 -1.93 -16.54
N SER A 45 9.91 -2.81 -17.25
CA SER A 45 9.62 -4.17 -16.74
C SER A 45 9.50 -5.19 -17.88
N SER A 46 10.63 -5.47 -18.50
CA SER A 46 10.86 -6.73 -19.21
C SER A 46 11.10 -7.85 -18.19
N ASP A 47 10.20 -8.83 -18.11
CA ASP A 47 10.41 -10.20 -17.62
C ASP A 47 11.16 -10.41 -16.29
N LEU A 48 10.87 -9.62 -15.26
CA LEU A 48 11.16 -10.00 -13.87
C LEU A 48 9.86 -10.48 -13.20
N ASN A 49 9.93 -11.63 -12.52
CA ASN A 49 8.79 -12.18 -11.81
C ASN A 49 8.41 -11.17 -10.71
N PRO A 50 7.23 -10.53 -10.78
CA PRO A 50 6.95 -9.33 -9.98
C PRO A 50 6.76 -9.62 -8.48
N CYS A 51 6.77 -10.90 -8.09
CA CYS A 51 6.51 -11.38 -6.74
C CYS A 51 7.57 -12.38 -6.28
N GLU A 52 8.81 -11.91 -6.10
CA GLU A 52 9.88 -12.74 -5.52
C GLU A 52 9.96 -12.61 -3.99
N GLY A 53 10.51 -13.65 -3.36
CA GLY A 53 10.80 -13.72 -1.92
C GLY A 53 9.66 -14.32 -1.08
N ARG A 54 9.73 -14.10 0.24
CA ARG A 54 8.77 -14.69 1.20
C ARG A 54 7.69 -13.69 1.58
N ARG A 55 6.47 -14.18 1.85
CA ARG A 55 5.33 -13.39 2.33
C ARG A 55 4.66 -14.11 3.50
N ILE A 56 4.05 -13.33 4.38
CA ILE A 56 3.23 -13.87 5.47
C ILE A 56 1.80 -13.96 4.94
N VAL A 57 1.24 -15.17 4.93
CA VAL A 57 -0.08 -15.44 4.35
C VAL A 57 -0.95 -16.20 5.34
N ASP A 58 -2.25 -15.93 5.31
CA ASP A 58 -3.27 -16.80 5.90
C ASP A 58 -3.61 -17.85 4.85
N ILE A 59 -3.23 -19.11 5.09
CA ILE A 59 -3.38 -20.21 4.13
C ILE A 59 -4.85 -20.43 3.78
N GLN A 60 -5.76 -20.30 4.75
CA GLN A 60 -7.19 -20.51 4.52
C GLN A 60 -7.77 -19.40 3.65
N GLU A 61 -7.43 -18.14 3.95
CA GLU A 61 -7.89 -16.99 3.16
C GLU A 61 -7.28 -17.01 1.75
N LEU A 62 -6.00 -17.35 1.61
CA LEU A 62 -5.33 -17.50 0.32
C LEU A 62 -6.02 -18.57 -0.54
N GLY A 63 -6.25 -19.77 0.02
CA GLY A 63 -6.90 -20.86 -0.71
C GLY A 63 -8.30 -20.49 -1.18
N LYS A 64 -9.08 -19.81 -0.33
CA LYS A 64 -10.42 -19.31 -0.67
C LYS A 64 -10.41 -18.30 -1.82
N ASN A 65 -9.40 -17.42 -1.85
CA ASN A 65 -9.31 -16.34 -2.82
C ASN A 65 -8.59 -16.75 -4.12
N LEU A 66 -7.97 -17.93 -4.19
CA LEU A 66 -7.31 -18.48 -5.39
C LEU A 66 -8.31 -19.03 -6.42
N VAL A 67 -9.35 -18.26 -6.71
CA VAL A 67 -10.43 -18.62 -7.63
C VAL A 67 -10.69 -17.44 -8.58
N CYS A 68 -10.85 -17.73 -9.86
CA CYS A 68 -11.11 -16.71 -10.86
C CYS A 68 -12.48 -16.06 -10.63
N THR A 69 -12.51 -14.73 -10.63
CA THR A 69 -13.74 -13.93 -10.46
C THR A 69 -14.73 -14.07 -11.61
N SER A 70 -14.29 -14.55 -12.78
CA SER A 70 -15.12 -14.67 -13.98
C SER A 70 -15.56 -16.11 -14.27
N CYS A 71 -14.62 -17.06 -14.31
CA CYS A 71 -14.91 -18.45 -14.70
C CYS A 71 -14.84 -19.45 -13.55
N THR A 72 -14.59 -19.00 -12.32
CA THR A 72 -14.50 -19.83 -11.11
C THR A 72 -13.42 -20.93 -11.12
N GLU A 73 -12.55 -20.92 -12.13
CA GLU A 73 -11.38 -21.81 -12.22
C GLU A 73 -10.35 -21.49 -11.14
N CYS A 74 -9.64 -22.51 -10.64
CA CYS A 74 -8.54 -22.31 -9.69
C CYS A 74 -7.41 -21.49 -10.32
N LEU A 75 -6.90 -20.51 -9.58
CA LEU A 75 -5.81 -19.66 -10.01
C LEU A 75 -4.47 -20.25 -9.58
N SER A 76 -3.45 -20.13 -10.45
CA SER A 76 -2.08 -20.53 -10.14
C SER A 76 -1.24 -19.32 -9.71
N LEU A 77 -0.51 -19.46 -8.60
CA LEU A 77 0.46 -18.45 -8.14
C LEU A 77 1.65 -18.26 -9.11
N GLN A 78 1.85 -19.17 -10.07
CA GLN A 78 2.84 -18.97 -11.14
C GLN A 78 2.41 -17.89 -12.14
N ASN A 79 1.11 -17.58 -12.20
CA ASN A 79 0.54 -16.61 -13.14
C ASN A 79 0.34 -15.22 -12.52
N VAL A 80 1.07 -14.89 -11.46
CA VAL A 80 1.01 -13.59 -10.81
C VAL A 80 1.62 -12.52 -11.72
N LYS A 81 0.89 -11.43 -11.94
CA LYS A 81 1.31 -10.29 -12.78
C LYS A 81 1.75 -9.09 -11.99
N SER A 82 1.29 -8.92 -10.75
CA SER A 82 1.80 -7.89 -9.85
C SER A 82 1.40 -8.15 -8.41
N GLU A 83 2.09 -7.47 -7.49
CA GLU A 83 1.78 -7.44 -6.07
C GLU A 83 1.39 -6.04 -5.63
N LYS A 84 0.31 -5.94 -4.85
CA LYS A 84 0.04 -4.78 -4.01
C LYS A 84 0.28 -5.13 -2.55
N ARG A 85 1.33 -4.56 -1.97
CA ARG A 85 1.67 -4.73 -0.55
C ARG A 85 0.98 -3.67 0.32
N LEU A 86 0.36 -4.14 1.40
CA LEU A 86 -0.28 -3.34 2.46
C LEU A 86 0.36 -3.71 3.80
N GLY A 87 1.58 -3.23 4.04
CA GLY A 87 2.40 -3.70 5.18
C GLY A 87 2.88 -5.14 4.91
N LEU A 88 2.56 -6.05 5.83
CA LEU A 88 2.85 -7.48 5.72
C LEU A 88 1.79 -8.26 4.94
N ASN A 89 0.63 -7.65 4.65
CA ASN A 89 -0.41 -8.26 3.84
C ASN A 89 -0.20 -7.98 2.36
N SER A 90 -0.46 -8.97 1.51
CA SER A 90 -0.30 -8.88 0.07
C SER A 90 -1.64 -9.12 -0.65
N ILE A 91 -1.80 -8.46 -1.78
CA ILE A 91 -2.86 -8.73 -2.74
C ILE A 91 -2.17 -9.00 -4.07
N PHE A 92 -2.32 -10.21 -4.58
CA PHE A 92 -1.75 -10.61 -5.87
C PHE A 92 -2.75 -10.36 -6.99
N LEU A 93 -2.28 -9.80 -8.09
CA LEU A 93 -3.04 -9.73 -9.32
C LEU A 93 -2.68 -10.94 -10.18
N VAL A 94 -3.57 -11.92 -10.26
CA VAL A 94 -3.29 -13.21 -10.91
C VAL A 94 -4.07 -13.34 -12.21
N LYS A 95 -3.38 -13.73 -13.29
CA LYS A 95 -4.01 -14.01 -14.58
C LYS A 95 -4.58 -15.43 -14.60
N CYS A 96 -5.87 -15.54 -14.88
CA CYS A 96 -6.49 -16.84 -15.13
C CYS A 96 -5.92 -17.46 -16.42
N HIS A 97 -5.53 -18.73 -16.37
CA HIS A 97 -5.04 -19.44 -17.56
C HIS A 97 -6.14 -19.73 -18.58
N ARG A 98 -7.41 -19.81 -18.14
CA ARG A 98 -8.55 -20.21 -18.96
C ARG A 98 -9.20 -19.03 -19.68
N CYS A 99 -9.64 -18.00 -18.94
CA CYS A 99 -10.32 -16.85 -19.52
C CYS A 99 -9.45 -15.59 -19.64
N SER A 100 -8.18 -15.66 -19.24
CA SER A 100 -7.24 -14.51 -19.25
C SER A 100 -7.63 -13.30 -18.40
N VAL A 101 -8.73 -13.36 -17.65
CA VAL A 101 -9.15 -12.31 -16.70
C VAL A 101 -8.15 -12.22 -15.55
N LEU A 102 -7.86 -11.00 -15.12
CA LEU A 102 -7.06 -10.71 -13.94
C LEU A 102 -7.97 -10.68 -12.71
N SER A 103 -7.59 -11.42 -11.67
CA SER A 103 -8.33 -11.47 -10.41
C SER A 103 -7.42 -11.04 -9.26
N ASP A 104 -7.99 -10.25 -8.34
CA ASP A 104 -7.34 -9.87 -7.08
C ASP A 104 -7.44 -11.02 -6.08
N VAL A 105 -6.29 -11.52 -5.63
CA VAL A 105 -6.17 -12.60 -4.66
C VAL A 105 -5.59 -12.01 -3.37
N ALA A 106 -6.44 -11.78 -2.37
CA ALA A 106 -6.00 -11.34 -1.06
C ALA A 106 -5.39 -12.51 -0.27
N THR A 107 -4.20 -12.31 0.29
CA THR A 107 -3.46 -13.36 1.02
C THR A 107 -3.79 -13.43 2.51
N GLY A 108 -4.68 -12.56 2.99
CA GLY A 108 -4.92 -12.38 4.41
C GLY A 108 -6.22 -11.63 4.67
N LYS A 109 -6.79 -11.89 5.85
CA LYS A 109 -8.07 -11.32 6.27
C LYS A 109 -7.95 -9.81 6.51
N MET A 110 -9.05 -9.13 6.21
CA MET A 110 -9.22 -7.71 6.51
C MET A 110 -10.49 -7.53 7.33
N HIS A 111 -10.39 -6.84 8.45
CA HIS A 111 -11.54 -6.49 9.29
C HIS A 111 -11.90 -5.01 9.15
N ALA A 112 -13.10 -4.65 9.61
CA ALA A 112 -13.52 -3.27 9.74
C ALA A 112 -12.80 -2.64 10.94
N GLY A 113 -11.90 -1.70 10.68
CA GLY A 113 -11.31 -0.86 11.71
C GLY A 113 -12.15 0.36 12.02
N GLY A 114 -11.71 1.13 13.02
CA GLY A 114 -12.32 2.42 13.36
C GLY A 114 -12.39 3.36 12.15
N ARG A 115 -13.51 4.09 12.02
CA ARG A 115 -13.79 5.05 10.92
C ARG A 115 -13.97 4.43 9.53
N LYS A 116 -14.61 3.25 9.43
CA LYS A 116 -14.97 2.56 8.17
C LYS A 116 -13.77 2.18 7.27
N ARG A 117 -12.56 2.08 7.81
CA ARG A 117 -11.38 1.67 7.04
C ARG A 117 -11.19 0.16 7.19
N LYS A 118 -10.87 -0.53 6.10
CA LYS A 118 -10.45 -1.94 6.17
C LYS A 118 -9.00 -2.01 6.67
N VAL A 119 -8.77 -2.84 7.67
CA VAL A 119 -7.51 -2.99 8.39
C VAL A 119 -7.05 -4.45 8.24
N SER A 120 -5.75 -4.67 8.05
CA SER A 120 -5.20 -6.01 7.84
C SER A 120 -5.00 -6.72 9.18
N ASP A 121 -5.49 -7.96 9.28
CA ASP A 121 -5.35 -8.79 10.49
C ASP A 121 -3.88 -9.08 10.81
N VAL A 122 -3.09 -9.49 9.80
CA VAL A 122 -1.67 -9.83 9.99
C VAL A 122 -0.87 -8.63 10.49
N ASN A 123 -1.16 -7.44 9.96
CA ASN A 123 -0.49 -6.21 10.42
C ASN A 123 -0.90 -5.89 11.86
N THR A 124 -2.19 -5.97 12.16
CA THR A 124 -2.73 -5.66 13.49
C THR A 124 -2.13 -6.58 14.54
N LYS A 125 -2.16 -7.89 14.31
CA LYS A 125 -1.62 -8.89 15.23
C LYS A 125 -0.10 -8.75 15.40
N THR A 126 0.62 -8.52 14.31
CA THR A 126 2.08 -8.35 14.37
C THR A 126 2.45 -7.11 15.17
N VAL A 127 1.85 -5.96 14.86
CA VAL A 127 2.18 -4.70 15.55
C VAL A 127 1.75 -4.76 17.00
N LEU A 128 0.54 -5.25 17.29
CA LEU A 128 0.06 -5.41 18.66
C LEU A 128 0.99 -6.32 19.48
N GLY A 129 1.43 -7.45 18.92
CA GLY A 129 2.37 -8.35 19.58
C GLY A 129 3.73 -7.71 19.88
N PHE A 130 4.26 -6.94 18.92
CA PHE A 130 5.53 -6.22 19.11
C PHE A 130 5.42 -5.09 20.12
N VAL A 131 4.32 -4.32 20.10
CA VAL A 131 4.02 -3.27 21.09
C VAL A 131 3.88 -3.86 22.48
N HIS A 132 3.16 -4.98 22.64
CA HIS A 132 3.07 -5.69 23.92
C HIS A 132 4.41 -6.24 24.42
N ALA A 133 5.32 -6.59 23.51
CA ALA A 133 6.68 -6.99 23.85
C ALA A 133 7.62 -5.81 24.15
N GLY A 134 7.15 -4.55 24.06
CA GLY A 134 8.00 -3.36 24.20
C GLY A 134 8.98 -3.16 23.04
N VAL A 135 8.68 -3.73 21.87
CA VAL A 135 9.57 -3.77 20.70
C VAL A 135 9.03 -2.87 19.58
N GLY A 136 9.87 -1.93 19.13
CA GLY A 136 9.51 -1.01 18.05
C GLY A 136 9.72 -1.55 16.63
N SER A 137 9.31 -0.75 15.64
CA SER A 137 9.36 -1.10 14.20
C SER A 137 10.74 -1.51 13.67
N THR A 138 11.83 -0.96 14.23
CA THR A 138 13.20 -1.26 13.78
C THR A 138 13.58 -2.71 14.05
N ALA A 139 13.21 -3.25 15.21
CA ALA A 139 13.52 -4.64 15.56
C ALA A 139 12.64 -5.62 14.78
N LEU A 140 11.37 -5.27 14.51
CA LEU A 140 10.54 -6.02 13.57
C LEU A 140 11.21 -6.12 12.20
N ASN A 141 11.65 -4.99 11.63
CA ASN A 141 12.27 -5.00 10.30
C ASN A 141 13.58 -5.79 10.26
N LYS A 142 14.39 -5.79 11.34
CA LYS A 142 15.56 -6.67 11.45
C LYS A 142 15.17 -8.16 11.31
N ILE A 143 14.13 -8.59 12.01
CA ILE A 143 13.63 -9.98 11.94
C ILE A 143 13.11 -10.28 10.53
N LEU A 144 12.31 -9.39 9.94
CA LEU A 144 11.79 -9.57 8.58
C LEU A 144 12.91 -9.66 7.53
N ALA A 145 13.94 -8.84 7.67
CA ALA A 145 15.13 -8.89 6.82
C ALA A 145 15.85 -10.23 6.92
N CYS A 146 16.07 -10.76 8.13
CA CYS A 146 16.67 -12.10 8.33
C CYS A 146 15.83 -13.22 7.69
N LEU A 147 14.50 -13.04 7.63
CA LEU A 147 13.59 -14.01 7.02
C LEU A 147 13.41 -13.83 5.51
N ASN A 148 14.04 -12.83 4.89
CA ASN A 148 13.80 -12.43 3.50
C ASN A 148 12.31 -12.09 3.22
N ILE A 149 11.65 -11.46 4.20
CA ILE A 149 10.28 -10.95 4.10
C ILE A 149 10.35 -9.42 3.92
N PRO A 150 9.56 -8.83 3.01
CA PRO A 150 9.59 -7.39 2.82
C PRO A 150 9.21 -6.62 4.09
N GLU A 151 9.98 -5.55 4.35
CA GLU A 151 9.81 -4.73 5.54
C GLU A 151 8.50 -3.95 5.58
N MET A 152 8.06 -3.63 6.80
CA MET A 152 6.98 -2.70 7.04
C MET A 152 7.54 -1.32 7.37
N THR A 153 7.04 -0.29 6.69
CA THR A 153 7.48 1.09 6.96
C THR A 153 7.05 1.56 8.35
N SER A 154 7.84 2.40 9.02
CA SER A 154 7.49 2.92 10.35
C SER A 154 6.17 3.71 10.36
N ASN A 155 5.83 4.40 9.26
CA ASN A 155 4.53 5.06 9.11
C ASN A 155 3.37 4.06 9.03
N MET A 156 3.60 2.86 8.49
CA MET A 156 2.61 1.80 8.50
C MET A 156 2.53 1.17 9.88
N PHE A 157 3.65 0.88 10.55
CA PHE A 157 3.69 0.35 11.92
C PHE A 157 2.85 1.22 12.87
N LYS A 158 3.11 2.54 12.91
CA LYS A 158 2.39 3.52 13.75
C LYS A 158 0.88 3.60 13.51
N ARG A 159 0.35 3.04 12.41
CA ARG A 159 -1.10 3.02 12.16
C ARG A 159 -1.80 1.88 12.89
N TYR A 160 -1.04 0.88 13.35
CA TYR A 160 -1.53 -0.31 14.02
C TYR A 160 -1.03 -0.41 15.48
N GLU A 161 -0.21 0.55 15.91
CA GLU A 161 0.11 0.84 17.31
C GLU A 161 -1.02 1.65 17.93
#